data_AF-A0A4P5XG17-F1
#
_entry.id   AF-A0A4P5XG17-F1
#
_cell.length_a   1.000
_cell.length_b   1.000
_cell.length_c   1.000
_cell.angle_alpha   90.00
_cell.angle_beta   90.00
_cell.angle_gamma   90.00
#
_symmetry.space_group_name_H-M   'P 1'
#
loop_
_entity.id
_entity.type
_entity.pdbx_description
1 polymer ?
#
loop_
_entity_poly.entity_id
_entity_poly.type
_entity_poly.pdbx_seq_one_letter_code
_entity_poly.pdbx_strand_id
1 'polypeptide(L)'
;MNHLLTLASRPFIDPIELHTQWYLLLIPMAFFASLAYKAVRVWDVKTLPRQVLAMTLQVILAMAGLGLAVYIFVEVALPLIAPK
;
A
#
# COMPACT_ATOMS: atom_id res chain seq x y z
N MET A 1 0.08 23.32 11.10
CA MET A 1 -1.31 23.50 10.63
C MET A 1 -1.31 24.65 9.61
N ASN A 2 -0.95 24.36 8.34
CA ASN A 2 -0.97 25.36 7.26
C ASN A 2 -1.86 24.85 6.13
N HIS A 3 -3.17 25.12 6.22
CA HIS A 3 -4.17 24.78 5.20
C HIS A 3 -4.07 25.63 3.91
N LEU A 4 -3.04 26.48 3.77
CA LEU A 4 -2.86 27.43 2.67
C LEU A 4 -1.94 26.91 1.53
N LEU A 5 -1.24 25.79 1.71
CA LEU A 5 -0.28 25.27 0.72
C LEU A 5 -0.92 24.44 -0.41
N THR A 6 -2.18 24.03 -0.28
CA THR A 6 -2.84 23.18 -1.30
C THR A 6 -3.37 23.96 -2.50
N LEU A 7 -3.50 25.29 -2.43
CA LEU A 7 -3.97 26.11 -3.56
C LEU A 7 -2.86 26.49 -4.56
N ALA A 8 -1.59 26.39 -4.16
CA ALA A 8 -0.43 26.72 -5.00
C ALA A 8 0.43 25.50 -5.37
N SER A 9 0.00 24.29 -5.01
CA SER A 9 0.68 23.07 -5.43
C SER A 9 0.50 22.90 -6.94
N ARG A 10 1.61 22.83 -7.69
CA ARG A 10 1.57 22.51 -9.11
C ARG A 10 1.58 20.99 -9.27
N PRO A 11 0.47 20.37 -9.71
CA PRO A 11 0.46 18.92 -9.94
C PRO A 11 1.62 18.54 -10.87
N PHE A 12 2.29 17.42 -10.59
CA PHE A 12 3.44 16.88 -11.33
C PHE A 12 4.77 17.66 -11.20
N ILE A 13 4.75 18.93 -10.80
CA ILE A 13 5.97 19.73 -10.58
C ILE A 13 6.36 19.72 -9.11
N ASP A 14 5.38 19.95 -8.22
CA ASP A 14 5.58 19.97 -6.78
C ASP A 14 5.17 18.60 -6.18
N PRO A 15 5.93 18.06 -5.22
CA PRO A 15 5.58 16.81 -4.57
C PRO A 15 4.29 16.95 -3.77
N ILE A 16 3.49 15.89 -3.76
CA ILE A 16 2.33 15.80 -2.88
C ILE A 16 2.82 15.58 -1.44
N GLU A 17 2.42 16.50 -0.55
CA GLU A 17 2.73 16.49 0.89
C GLU A 17 1.90 15.43 1.66
N LEU A 18 2.00 14.15 1.27
CA LEU A 18 1.36 13.02 1.97
C LEU A 18 2.36 12.12 2.71
N HIS A 19 3.56 12.62 2.99
CA HIS A 19 4.64 11.83 3.59
C HIS A 19 4.28 11.18 4.93
N THR A 20 3.46 11.82 5.77
CA THR A 20 3.01 11.26 7.06
C THR A 20 1.88 10.25 6.92
N GLN A 21 1.20 10.25 5.78
CA GLN A 21 0.01 9.43 5.46
C GLN A 21 0.28 8.48 4.30
N TRP A 22 1.56 8.22 3.99
CA TRP A 22 1.99 7.44 2.82
C TRP A 22 1.33 6.06 2.74
N TYR A 23 1.06 5.44 3.89
CA TYR A 23 0.45 4.12 3.99
C TYR A 23 -0.97 4.09 3.40
N LEU A 24 -1.69 5.23 3.39
CA LEU A 24 -3.01 5.33 2.76
C LEU A 24 -2.93 5.15 1.24
N LEU A 25 -1.79 5.50 0.62
CA LEU A 25 -1.57 5.34 -0.82
C LEU A 25 -1.45 3.87 -1.25
N LEU A 26 -1.22 2.95 -0.30
CA LEU A 26 -1.22 1.51 -0.58
C LEU A 26 -2.61 1.03 -1.03
N ILE A 27 -3.68 1.61 -0.51
CA ILE A 27 -5.06 1.22 -0.85
C ILE A 27 -5.39 1.49 -2.32
N PRO A 28 -5.28 2.74 -2.85
CA PRO A 28 -5.54 2.99 -4.26
C PRO A 28 -4.53 2.27 -5.15
N MET A 29 -3.25 2.19 -4.78
CA MET A 29 -2.25 1.46 -5.55
C MET A 29 -2.61 -0.02 -5.70
N ALA A 30 -2.90 -0.71 -4.60
CA ALA A 30 -3.28 -2.12 -4.61
C ALA A 30 -4.58 -2.36 -5.39
N PHE A 31 -5.55 -1.45 -5.26
CA PHE A 31 -6.81 -1.52 -6.00
C PHE A 31 -6.59 -1.39 -7.50
N PHE A 32 -5.89 -0.35 -7.96
CA PHE A 32 -5.65 -0.13 -9.39
C PHE A 32 -4.77 -1.21 -10.01
N ALA A 33 -3.74 -1.69 -9.29
CA ALA A 33 -2.93 -2.82 -9.74
C ALA A 33 -3.77 -4.10 -9.87
N SER A 34 -4.62 -4.40 -8.88
CA SER A 34 -5.52 -5.55 -8.91
C SER A 34 -6.55 -5.44 -10.03
N LEU A 35 -7.09 -4.24 -10.26
CA LEU A 35 -8.03 -3.96 -11.34
C LEU A 35 -7.38 -4.18 -12.70
N ALA A 36 -6.21 -3.60 -12.95
CA ALA A 36 -5.47 -3.75 -14.19
C ALA A 36 -5.13 -5.22 -14.49
N TYR A 37 -4.66 -5.95 -13.48
CA TYR A 37 -4.33 -7.37 -13.62
C TYR A 37 -5.57 -8.24 -13.86
N LYS A 38 -6.63 -8.08 -13.06
CA LYS A 38 -7.83 -8.91 -13.17
C LYS A 38 -8.67 -8.58 -14.40
N ALA A 39 -8.62 -7.36 -14.91
CA ALA A 39 -9.33 -6.96 -16.13
C ALA A 39 -8.96 -7.82 -17.34
N VAL A 40 -7.69 -8.26 -17.44
CA VAL A 40 -7.22 -9.10 -18.55
C VAL A 40 -7.21 -10.60 -18.25
N ARG A 41 -7.41 -11.00 -16.98
CA ARG A 41 -7.22 -12.38 -16.53
C ARG A 41 -8.51 -13.10 -16.13
N VAL A 42 -9.59 -12.37 -15.89
CA VAL A 42 -10.87 -12.95 -15.45
C VAL A 42 -11.69 -13.44 -16.65
N TRP A 43 -12.21 -14.66 -16.54
CA TRP A 43 -13.09 -15.27 -17.56
C TRP A 43 -14.53 -14.75 -17.55
N ASP A 44 -15.07 -14.47 -16.35
CA ASP A 44 -16.41 -13.92 -16.17
C ASP A 44 -16.36 -12.55 -15.49
N VAL A 45 -16.70 -11.52 -16.26
CA VAL A 45 -16.71 -10.11 -15.85
C VAL A 45 -17.60 -9.88 -14.63
N LYS A 46 -18.65 -10.68 -14.41
CA LYS A 46 -19.50 -10.57 -13.21
C LYS A 46 -18.73 -10.85 -11.92
N THR A 47 -17.68 -11.65 -11.99
CA THR A 47 -16.82 -11.96 -10.84
C THR A 47 -15.70 -10.95 -10.63
N LEU A 48 -15.47 -10.05 -11.59
CA LEU A 48 -14.36 -9.09 -11.57
C LEU A 48 -14.33 -8.25 -10.29
N PRO A 49 -15.42 -7.61 -9.82
CA PRO A 49 -15.37 -6.77 -8.62
C PRO A 49 -14.94 -7.57 -7.38
N ARG A 50 -15.49 -8.78 -7.21
CA ARG A 50 -15.13 -9.66 -6.08
C ARG A 50 -13.66 -10.07 -6.14
N GLN A 51 -13.15 -10.42 -7.32
CA GLN A 51 -11.77 -10.84 -7.49
C GLN A 51 -10.77 -9.69 -7.30
N VAL A 52 -11.11 -8.49 -7.77
CA VAL A 52 -10.30 -7.27 -7.57
C VAL A 52 -10.23 -6.94 -6.09
N LEU A 53 -11.36 -6.94 -5.38
CA LEU A 53 -11.40 -6.67 -3.94
C LEU A 53 -10.61 -7.71 -3.13
N ALA A 54 -10.76 -9.00 -3.46
CA ALA A 54 -10.00 -10.06 -2.81
C ALA A 54 -8.49 -9.89 -3.00
N MET A 55 -8.04 -9.60 -4.23
CA MET A 55 -6.62 -9.39 -4.52
C MET A 55 -6.09 -8.09 -3.87
N THR A 56 -6.91 -7.03 -3.85
CA THR A 56 -6.57 -5.76 -3.18
C THR A 56 -6.31 -6.00 -1.69
N LEU A 57 -7.22 -6.71 -1.02
CA LEU A 57 -7.06 -7.06 0.39
C LEU A 57 -5.84 -7.95 0.63
N GLN A 58 -5.60 -8.94 -0.24
CA GLN A 58 -4.40 -9.80 -0.15
C GLN A 58 -3.11 -8.97 -0.23
N VAL A 59 -3.02 -8.03 -1.18
CA VAL A 59 -1.83 -7.18 -1.33
C VAL A 59 -1.63 -6.29 -0.10
N ILE A 60 -2.69 -5.64 0.39
CA ILE A 60 -2.61 -4.77 1.58
C ILE A 60 -2.17 -5.58 2.80
N LEU A 61 -2.81 -6.73 3.06
CA LEU A 61 -2.49 -7.59 4.19
C LEU A 61 -1.09 -8.19 4.08
N ALA A 62 -0.65 -8.58 2.89
CA ALA A 62 0.70 -9.08 2.66
C ALA A 62 1.74 -7.99 2.95
N MET A 63 1.52 -6.75 2.48
CA MET A 63 2.43 -5.63 2.75
C MET A 63 2.50 -5.29 4.24
N ALA A 64 1.34 -5.21 4.91
CA ALA A 64 1.28 -4.97 6.35
C ALA A 64 1.98 -6.11 7.13
N GLY A 65 1.73 -7.36 6.73
CA GLY A 65 2.35 -8.54 7.32
C GLY A 65 3.87 -8.57 7.14
N LEU A 66 4.38 -8.18 5.97
CA LEU A 66 5.81 -8.07 5.72
C LEU A 66 6.46 -6.98 6.59
N GLY A 67 5.81 -5.82 6.73
CA GLY A 67 6.28 -4.77 7.63
C GLY A 67 6.35 -5.23 9.08
N LEU A 68 5.30 -5.92 9.55
CA LEU A 68 5.26 -6.50 10.89
C LEU A 68 6.35 -7.57 11.08
N ALA A 69 6.56 -8.44 10.09
CA ALA A 69 7.59 -9.47 10.14
C ALA A 69 8.99 -8.87 10.26
N VAL A 70 9.29 -7.82 9.49
CA VAL A 70 10.56 -7.09 9.60
C VAL A 70 10.71 -6.45 10.97
N TYR A 71 9.67 -5.82 11.50
CA TYR A 71 9.70 -5.23 12.85
C TYR A 71 10.02 -6.29 13.92
N ILE A 72 9.32 -7.42 13.91
CA ILE A 72 9.56 -8.53 14.85
C ILE A 72 11.00 -9.05 14.68
N PHE A 73 11.46 -9.22 13.44
CA PHE A 73 12.81 -9.71 13.17
C PHE A 73 13.87 -8.75 13.74
N VAL A 74 13.72 -7.45 13.53
CA VAL A 74 14.70 -6.45 13.95
C VAL A 74 14.67 -6.20 15.46
N GLU A 75 13.50 -6.04 16.06
CA GLU A 75 13.38 -5.66 17.47
C GLU A 75 13.43 -6.86 18.42
N VAL A 76 13.04 -8.05 17.96
CA VAL A 76 12.97 -9.25 18.82
C VAL A 76 14.04 -10.25 18.44
N ALA A 77 14.10 -10.68 17.18
CA ALA A 77 15.01 -11.76 16.79
C ALA A 77 16.49 -11.33 16.83
N LEU A 78 16.83 -10.12 16.33
CA LEU A 78 18.21 -9.65 16.32
C LEU A 78 18.83 -9.54 17.74
N PRO A 79 18.20 -8.90 18.74
CA PRO A 79 18.80 -8.81 20.08
C PRO A 79 18.97 -10.16 20.78
N LEU A 80 18.15 -11.16 20.43
CA LEU A 80 18.25 -12.53 20.95
C LEU A 80 19.44 -13.29 20.37
N ILE A 81 19.81 -13.01 19.12
CA ILE A 81 20.84 -13.74 18.37
C ILE A 81 22.19 -13.01 18.43
N ALA A 82 22.17 -11.67 18.50
CA ALA A 82 23.38 -10.86 18.53
C ALA A 82 24.12 -11.07 19.88
N PRO A 83 25.40 -11.45 19.86
CA PRO A 83 26.23 -11.43 21.05
C PRO A 83 26.35 -9.98 21.56
N LYS A 84 26.35 -9.81 22.89
CA LYS A 84 26.49 -8.49 23.54
C LYS A 84 27.80 -7.80 23.16
#